data_AF-A0A7R9USS1-F1
#
_entry.id   AF-A0A7R9USS1-F1
#
_cell.length_a   1.000
_cell.length_b   1.000
_cell.length_c   1.000
_cell.angle_alpha   90.00
_cell.angle_beta   90.00
_cell.angle_gamma   90.00
#
_symmetry.space_group_name_H-M   'P 1'
#
loop_
_entity.id
_entity.type
_entity.pdbx_description
1 polymer ?
#
loop_
_entity_poly.entity_id
_entity_poly.type
_entity_poly.pdbx_seq_one_letter_code
_entity_poly.pdbx_strand_id
1 'polypeptide(L)'
;DVAHSMLKVLRDEFKGIVHVSTGMTTKKEIEDVVKFFEETDQAKTRLVIYNCTSGYPVPFKDVCMLELVRLYEEYGLRVHELAFSGHHLGISIDIAAYALGAKWIERHFTKDRTMKGTDHAASLEPAGLGKLVRDLDATFHSLTYKATEILDLENEQRDKLKFRKTEKVNACTE
;
A
#
# COMPACT_ATOMS: atom_id res chain seq x y z
N ASP A 1 -1.60 -14.06 29.58
CA ASP A 1 -1.43 -14.30 28.14
C ASP A 1 -0.02 -14.02 27.67
N VAL A 2 0.59 -14.99 26.99
CA VAL A 2 1.97 -14.88 26.45
C VAL A 2 2.07 -13.80 25.37
N ALA A 3 1.01 -13.57 24.58
CA ALA A 3 1.00 -12.52 23.55
C ALA A 3 1.20 -11.10 24.13
N HIS A 4 0.59 -10.80 25.28
CA HIS A 4 0.76 -9.52 25.96
C HIS A 4 2.18 -9.34 26.52
N SER A 5 2.90 -10.44 26.81
CA SER A 5 4.26 -10.34 27.37
C SER A 5 5.27 -9.79 26.35
N MET A 6 5.21 -10.23 25.09
CA MET A 6 6.08 -9.71 24.03
C MET A 6 5.69 -8.28 23.63
N LEU A 7 4.40 -8.01 23.44
CA LEU A 7 3.93 -6.65 23.11
C LEU A 7 4.33 -5.63 24.18
N LYS A 8 4.29 -6.03 25.46
CA LYS A 8 4.77 -5.20 26.56
C LYS A 8 6.25 -4.89 26.47
N VAL A 9 7.10 -5.88 26.19
CA VAL A 9 8.54 -5.65 25.97
C VAL A 9 8.76 -4.72 24.78
N LEU A 10 8.03 -4.89 23.68
CA LEU A 10 8.13 -4.03 22.49
C LEU A 10 7.66 -2.58 22.77
N ARG A 11 6.65 -2.40 23.60
CA ARG A 11 6.11 -1.09 23.99
C ARG A 11 7.01 -0.39 25.02
N ASP A 12 7.46 -1.12 26.03
CA ASP A 12 8.08 -0.53 27.23
C ASP A 12 9.62 -0.47 27.12
N GLU A 13 10.26 -1.44 26.44
CA GLU A 13 11.73 -1.57 26.42
C GLU A 13 12.36 -1.28 25.06
N PHE A 14 11.75 -1.76 23.98
CA PHE A 14 12.23 -1.44 22.63
C PHE A 14 11.99 0.05 22.34
N LYS A 15 12.88 0.69 21.57
CA LYS A 15 12.84 2.14 21.29
C LYS A 15 12.45 2.50 19.86
N GLY A 16 12.38 1.52 18.96
CA GLY A 16 12.07 1.75 17.54
C GLY A 16 10.58 1.71 17.22
N ILE A 17 10.23 1.83 15.95
CA ILE A 17 8.86 1.64 15.47
C ILE A 17 8.50 0.16 15.57
N VAL A 18 7.31 -0.15 16.08
CA VAL A 18 6.79 -1.52 16.21
C VAL A 18 5.85 -1.81 15.04
N HIS A 19 6.19 -2.82 14.26
CA HIS A 19 5.46 -3.24 13.07
C HIS A 19 4.69 -4.51 13.40
N VAL A 20 3.36 -4.48 13.25
CA VAL A 20 2.46 -5.60 13.59
C VAL A 20 1.60 -5.97 12.39
N SER A 21 1.79 -7.18 11.87
CA SER A 21 0.92 -7.74 10.86
C SER A 21 -0.34 -8.35 11.48
N THR A 22 -1.51 -8.02 10.92
CA THR A 22 -2.81 -8.45 11.46
C THR A 22 -3.44 -9.60 10.69
N GLY A 23 -2.63 -10.42 10.02
CA GLY A 23 -3.10 -11.67 9.44
C GLY A 23 -3.53 -12.64 10.54
N MET A 24 -4.60 -13.42 10.28
CA MET A 24 -5.20 -14.32 11.28
C MET A 24 -5.67 -13.62 12.57
N THR A 25 -5.85 -12.30 12.54
CA THR A 25 -6.26 -11.48 13.69
C THR A 25 -7.68 -10.95 13.47
N THR A 26 -8.55 -11.09 14.46
CA THR A 26 -9.90 -10.53 14.43
C THR A 26 -9.88 -9.01 14.63
N LYS A 27 -10.93 -8.31 14.18
CA LYS A 27 -11.04 -6.85 14.36
C LYS A 27 -10.96 -6.42 15.83
N LYS A 28 -11.50 -7.25 16.74
CA LYS A 28 -11.41 -7.02 18.19
C LYS A 28 -9.97 -7.10 18.68
N GLU A 29 -9.22 -8.11 18.25
CA GLU A 29 -7.82 -8.26 18.64
C GLU A 29 -6.94 -7.13 18.07
N ILE A 30 -7.22 -6.63 16.85
CA ILE A 30 -6.54 -5.45 16.31
C ILE A 30 -6.81 -4.22 17.21
N GLU A 31 -8.07 -4.01 17.60
CA GLU A 31 -8.46 -2.93 18.51
C GLU A 31 -7.79 -3.05 19.88
N ASP A 32 -7.68 -4.27 20.42
CA ASP A 32 -7.00 -4.53 21.69
C ASP A 32 -5.50 -4.19 21.60
N VAL A 33 -4.83 -4.52 20.48
CA VAL A 33 -3.43 -4.11 20.22
C VAL A 33 -3.30 -2.60 20.15
N VAL A 34 -4.17 -1.91 19.40
CA VAL A 34 -4.11 -0.44 19.28
C VAL A 34 -4.28 0.21 20.65
N LYS A 35 -5.29 -0.20 21.42
CA LYS A 35 -5.54 0.29 22.78
C LYS A 35 -4.35 0.06 23.70
N PHE A 36 -3.71 -1.11 23.61
CA PHE A 36 -2.54 -1.44 24.42
C PHE A 36 -1.36 -0.46 24.19
N PHE A 37 -1.15 0.03 22.97
CA PHE A 37 -0.16 1.08 22.70
C PHE A 37 -0.66 2.48 23.04
N GLU A 38 -1.97 2.75 22.94
CA GLU A 38 -2.60 4.01 23.38
C GLU A 38 -2.50 4.22 24.90
N GLU A 39 -2.44 3.16 25.72
CA GLU A 39 -2.23 3.25 27.19
C GLU A 39 -1.00 4.05 27.61
N THR A 40 0.00 4.16 26.73
CA THR A 40 1.27 4.89 26.98
C THR A 40 1.52 5.99 25.94
N ASP A 41 0.49 6.38 25.18
CA ASP A 41 0.55 7.38 24.10
C ASP A 41 1.56 7.04 22.97
N GLN A 42 1.88 5.76 22.79
CA GLN A 42 2.88 5.30 21.81
C GLN A 42 2.27 4.90 20.46
N ALA A 43 0.96 4.69 20.38
CA ALA A 43 0.32 4.20 19.15
C ALA A 43 0.60 5.12 17.94
N LYS A 44 0.32 6.42 18.07
CA LYS A 44 0.51 7.41 16.99
C LYS A 44 1.96 7.66 16.60
N THR A 45 2.90 7.39 17.50
CA THR A 45 4.32 7.71 17.29
C THR A 45 5.13 6.50 16.86
N ARG A 46 4.66 5.28 17.15
CA ARG A 46 5.48 4.07 17.00
C ARG A 46 4.75 2.84 16.46
N LEU A 47 3.43 2.77 16.39
CA LEU A 47 2.74 1.55 15.98
C LEU A 47 2.41 1.56 14.47
N VAL A 48 2.92 0.60 13.72
CA VAL A 48 2.56 0.37 12.31
C VAL A 48 1.75 -0.91 12.19
N ILE A 49 0.58 -0.83 11.55
CA ILE A 49 -0.32 -1.97 11.35
C ILE A 49 -0.34 -2.39 9.89
N TYR A 50 -0.15 -3.68 9.62
CA TYR A 50 -0.18 -4.23 8.26
C TYR A 50 -1.48 -4.98 7.97
N ASN A 51 -2.16 -4.58 6.90
CA ASN A 51 -3.14 -5.46 6.25
C ASN A 51 -2.40 -6.68 5.68
N CYS A 52 -2.89 -7.88 5.99
CA CYS A 52 -2.24 -9.12 5.60
C CYS A 52 -3.25 -10.28 5.59
N THR A 53 -3.22 -11.08 4.52
CA THR A 53 -3.85 -12.41 4.50
C THR A 53 -2.77 -13.47 4.61
N SER A 54 -2.86 -14.32 5.64
CA SER A 54 -1.90 -15.40 5.88
C SER A 54 -2.24 -16.64 5.05
N GLY A 55 -1.74 -16.70 3.83
CA GLY A 55 -1.79 -17.87 2.94
C GLY A 55 -0.64 -17.83 1.93
N TYR A 56 -0.07 -18.97 1.57
CA TYR A 56 1.23 -19.01 0.89
C TYR A 56 1.18 -19.93 -0.35
N PRO A 57 0.80 -19.43 -1.54
CA PRO A 57 0.38 -18.06 -1.83
C PRO A 57 -1.12 -17.80 -1.62
N VAL A 58 -1.50 -16.53 -1.42
CA VAL A 58 -2.91 -16.09 -1.40
C VAL A 58 -3.42 -15.91 -2.83
N PRO A 59 -4.54 -16.54 -3.23
CA PRO A 59 -5.23 -16.23 -4.47
C PRO A 59 -5.71 -14.77 -4.49
N PHE A 60 -5.65 -14.08 -5.64
CA PHE A 60 -5.96 -12.64 -5.70
C PHE A 60 -7.33 -12.25 -5.12
N LYS A 61 -8.35 -13.09 -5.32
CA LYS A 61 -9.71 -12.87 -4.78
C LYS A 61 -9.77 -12.89 -3.24
N ASP A 62 -8.80 -13.52 -2.58
CA ASP A 62 -8.75 -13.73 -1.13
C ASP A 62 -7.75 -12.78 -0.44
N VAL A 63 -7.10 -11.87 -1.19
CA VAL A 63 -6.21 -10.85 -0.62
C VAL A 63 -7.00 -9.77 0.15
N CYS A 64 -8.25 -9.51 -0.24
CA CYS A 64 -9.15 -8.60 0.46
C CYS A 64 -8.61 -7.16 0.62
N MET A 65 -8.13 -6.53 -0.47
CA MET A 65 -7.50 -5.20 -0.44
C MET A 65 -8.34 -4.06 0.18
N LEU A 66 -9.67 -4.18 0.20
CA LEU A 66 -10.55 -3.19 0.84
C LEU A 66 -10.45 -3.19 2.37
N GLU A 67 -9.88 -4.24 2.98
CA GLU A 67 -9.55 -4.21 4.41
C GLU A 67 -8.51 -3.12 4.73
N LEU A 68 -7.62 -2.78 3.79
CA LEU A 68 -6.69 -1.65 3.97
C LEU A 68 -7.44 -0.32 4.10
N VAL A 69 -8.49 -0.11 3.31
CA VAL A 69 -9.35 1.09 3.40
C VAL A 69 -10.04 1.15 4.76
N ARG A 70 -10.61 0.02 5.21
CA ARG A 70 -11.20 -0.09 6.55
C ARG A 70 -10.21 0.24 7.66
N LEU A 71 -8.98 -0.30 7.58
CA LEU A 71 -7.94 0.02 8.57
C LEU A 71 -7.62 1.52 8.58
N TYR A 72 -7.59 2.18 7.42
CA TYR A 72 -7.42 3.62 7.31
C TYR A 72 -8.54 4.40 8.01
N GLU A 73 -9.79 4.01 7.77
CA GLU A 73 -10.97 4.63 8.39
C GLU A 73 -10.99 4.46 9.92
N GLU A 74 -10.63 3.27 10.42
CA GLU A 74 -10.70 2.95 11.85
C GLU A 74 -9.47 3.44 12.64
N TYR A 75 -8.28 3.39 12.05
CA TYR A 75 -7.00 3.53 12.77
C TYR A 75 -6.07 4.59 12.20
N GLY A 76 -6.33 5.16 11.02
CA GLY A 76 -5.38 6.08 10.35
C GLY A 76 -5.01 7.34 11.14
N LEU A 77 -5.82 7.73 12.14
CA LEU A 77 -5.53 8.85 13.05
C LEU A 77 -5.04 8.40 14.44
N ARG A 78 -4.96 7.10 14.69
CA ARG A 78 -4.67 6.46 16.00
C ARG A 78 -3.30 5.80 16.03
N VAL A 79 -2.82 5.31 14.89
CA VAL A 79 -1.52 4.64 14.76
C VAL A 79 -0.53 5.47 13.97
N HIS A 80 0.74 5.07 13.96
CA HIS A 80 1.81 5.78 13.26
C HIS A 80 1.64 5.72 11.75
N GLU A 81 1.52 4.50 11.21
CA GLU A 81 1.29 4.28 9.78
C GLU A 81 0.50 3.00 9.55
N LEU A 82 -0.11 2.89 8.37
CA LEU A 82 -0.67 1.64 7.86
C LEU A 82 0.15 1.11 6.69
N ALA A 83 0.18 -0.21 6.60
CA ALA A 83 1.07 -0.95 5.75
C ALA A 83 0.39 -2.16 5.13
N PHE A 84 1.09 -2.81 4.21
CA PHE A 84 0.62 -4.01 3.53
C PHE A 84 1.71 -5.07 3.51
N SER A 85 1.37 -6.29 3.91
CA SER A 85 2.23 -7.47 3.82
C SER A 85 1.61 -8.47 2.84
N GLY A 86 2.33 -8.74 1.76
CA GLY A 86 1.84 -9.48 0.59
C GLY A 86 2.39 -10.91 0.50
N HIS A 87 1.47 -11.87 0.37
CA HIS A 87 1.78 -13.29 0.12
C HIS A 87 1.17 -13.81 -1.20
N HIS A 88 0.88 -12.92 -2.13
CA HIS A 88 0.33 -13.26 -3.45
C HIS A 88 1.43 -13.40 -4.51
N LEU A 89 1.07 -13.94 -5.67
CA LEU A 89 1.99 -13.99 -6.80
C LEU A 89 2.08 -12.64 -7.53
N GLY A 90 3.22 -12.35 -8.15
CA GLY A 90 3.45 -11.08 -8.86
C GLY A 90 3.47 -9.87 -7.92
N ILE A 91 3.33 -8.66 -8.49
CA ILE A 91 3.50 -7.39 -7.76
C ILE A 91 2.33 -6.40 -7.92
N SER A 92 1.32 -6.73 -8.73
CA SER A 92 0.21 -5.81 -9.04
C SER A 92 -0.53 -5.32 -7.80
N ILE A 93 -0.69 -6.21 -6.83
CA ILE A 93 -1.39 -5.94 -5.58
C ILE A 93 -0.56 -5.02 -4.65
N ASP A 94 0.77 -5.11 -4.69
CA ASP A 94 1.63 -4.21 -3.91
C ASP A 94 1.49 -2.76 -4.37
N ILE A 95 1.43 -2.55 -5.69
CA ILE A 95 1.21 -1.23 -6.29
C ILE A 95 -0.17 -0.70 -5.93
N ALA A 96 -1.19 -1.58 -5.97
CA ALA A 96 -2.54 -1.22 -5.53
C ALA A 96 -2.58 -0.85 -4.04
N ALA A 97 -1.87 -1.58 -3.18
CA ALA A 97 -1.79 -1.29 -1.74
C ALA A 97 -1.19 0.10 -1.50
N TYR A 98 -0.10 0.41 -2.21
CA TYR A 98 0.52 1.72 -2.15
C TYR A 98 -0.42 2.84 -2.62
N ALA A 99 -1.13 2.65 -3.74
CA ALA A 99 -2.12 3.60 -4.24
C ALA A 99 -3.32 3.78 -3.30
N LEU A 100 -3.69 2.75 -2.54
CA LEU A 100 -4.70 2.81 -1.46
C LEU A 100 -4.16 3.41 -0.16
N GLY A 101 -2.90 3.83 -0.14
CA GLY A 101 -2.30 4.61 0.93
C GLY A 101 -1.26 3.88 1.77
N ALA A 102 -1.06 2.56 1.64
CA ALA A 102 -0.07 1.85 2.46
C ALA A 102 1.32 2.50 2.33
N LYS A 103 1.94 2.84 3.47
CA LYS A 103 3.28 3.46 3.49
C LYS A 103 4.41 2.46 3.42
N TRP A 104 4.15 1.24 3.91
CA TRP A 104 5.12 0.15 3.91
C TRP A 104 4.56 -1.02 3.11
N ILE A 105 5.40 -1.57 2.24
CA ILE A 105 5.11 -2.77 1.44
C ILE A 105 6.11 -3.84 1.86
N GLU A 106 5.60 -4.95 2.41
CA GLU A 106 6.39 -6.10 2.84
C GLU A 106 6.14 -7.29 1.93
N ARG A 107 7.22 -7.96 1.51
CA ARG A 107 7.19 -9.17 0.69
C ARG A 107 8.26 -10.14 1.14
N HIS A 108 7.93 -11.43 1.10
CA HIS A 108 8.94 -12.47 1.20
C HIS A 108 9.89 -12.39 0.00
N PHE A 109 11.17 -12.64 0.26
CA PHE A 109 12.23 -12.63 -0.73
C PHE A 109 12.96 -13.97 -0.74
N THR A 110 13.29 -14.46 -1.93
CA THR A 110 14.06 -15.69 -2.10
C THR A 110 15.03 -15.62 -3.26
N LYS A 111 16.05 -16.47 -3.25
CA LYS A 111 16.94 -16.64 -4.40
C LYS A 111 16.33 -17.57 -5.46
N ASP A 112 15.49 -18.49 -5.04
CA ASP A 112 14.86 -19.51 -5.88
C ASP A 112 13.55 -19.98 -5.24
N ARG A 113 12.44 -19.82 -5.96
CA ARG A 113 11.09 -20.19 -5.51
C ARG A 113 10.83 -21.69 -5.49
N THR A 114 11.69 -22.49 -6.09
CA THR A 114 11.58 -23.97 -6.13
C THR A 114 12.18 -24.66 -4.90
N MET A 115 12.86 -23.90 -4.03
CA MET A 115 13.40 -24.41 -2.78
C MET A 115 12.30 -24.89 -1.82
N LYS A 116 12.65 -25.80 -0.91
CA LYS A 116 11.71 -26.35 0.07
C LYS A 116 11.23 -25.27 1.05
N GLY A 117 9.92 -25.21 1.25
CA GLY A 117 9.26 -24.30 2.20
C GLY A 117 8.11 -23.56 1.52
N THR A 118 7.00 -23.38 2.22
CA THR A 118 5.77 -22.78 1.67
C THR A 118 5.98 -21.33 1.24
N ASP A 119 6.85 -20.62 1.94
CA ASP A 119 7.06 -19.19 1.74
C ASP A 119 7.83 -18.89 0.44
N HIS A 120 8.66 -19.84 -0.02
CA HIS A 120 9.39 -19.72 -1.28
C HIS A 120 8.43 -19.56 -2.46
N ALA A 121 7.32 -20.28 -2.46
CA ALA A 121 6.33 -20.20 -3.53
C ALA A 121 5.67 -18.80 -3.63
N ALA A 122 5.49 -18.11 -2.50
CA ALA A 122 4.90 -16.76 -2.43
C ALA A 122 5.93 -15.62 -2.53
N SER A 123 7.23 -15.95 -2.47
CA SER A 123 8.32 -14.98 -2.46
C SER A 123 8.57 -14.33 -3.82
N LEU A 124 9.18 -13.14 -3.78
CA LEU A 124 9.82 -12.51 -4.94
C LEU A 124 11.28 -12.93 -5.04
N GLU A 125 11.74 -13.17 -6.26
CA GLU A 125 13.16 -13.30 -6.60
C GLU A 125 13.80 -11.92 -6.86
N PRO A 126 15.14 -11.80 -7.00
CA PRO A 126 15.82 -10.54 -7.28
C PRO A 126 15.17 -9.71 -8.40
N ALA A 127 14.80 -10.36 -9.51
CA ALA A 127 14.13 -9.69 -10.61
C ALA A 127 12.72 -9.21 -10.26
N GLY A 128 11.99 -9.95 -9.41
CA GLY A 128 10.65 -9.57 -8.93
C GLY A 128 10.71 -8.38 -7.97
N LEU A 129 11.62 -8.42 -7.00
CA LEU A 129 11.82 -7.33 -6.05
C LEU A 129 12.31 -6.05 -6.76
N GLY A 130 13.21 -6.17 -7.74
CA GLY A 130 13.64 -5.03 -8.55
C GLY A 130 12.50 -4.41 -9.37
N LYS A 131 11.58 -5.22 -9.90
CA LYS A 131 10.36 -4.69 -10.55
C LYS A 131 9.45 -3.99 -9.55
N LEU A 132 9.26 -4.56 -8.35
CA LEU A 132 8.44 -3.95 -7.31
C LEU A 132 8.94 -2.54 -6.95
N VAL A 133 10.23 -2.40 -6.66
CA VAL A 133 10.82 -1.09 -6.30
C VAL A 133 10.65 -0.08 -7.44
N ARG A 134 10.96 -0.47 -8.68
CA ARG A 134 10.80 0.40 -9.86
C ARG A 134 9.34 0.84 -10.03
N ASP A 135 8.40 -0.07 -9.90
CA ASP A 135 6.99 0.22 -10.17
C ASP A 135 6.36 1.04 -9.03
N LEU A 136 6.80 0.86 -7.78
CA LEU A 136 6.46 1.75 -6.66
C LEU A 136 7.00 3.16 -6.87
N ASP A 137 8.26 3.29 -7.31
CA ASP A 137 8.89 4.59 -7.61
C ASP A 137 8.17 5.32 -8.75
N ALA A 138 7.87 4.62 -9.85
CA ALA A 138 7.06 5.15 -10.94
C ALA A 138 5.66 5.59 -10.46
N THR A 139 5.05 4.81 -9.56
CA THR A 139 3.74 5.13 -8.99
C THR A 139 3.82 6.38 -8.12
N PHE A 140 4.82 6.49 -7.23
CA PHE A 140 5.07 7.69 -6.42
C PHE A 140 5.14 8.96 -7.27
N HIS A 141 5.95 8.94 -8.34
CA HIS A 141 6.08 10.07 -9.26
C HIS A 141 4.78 10.39 -10.02
N SER A 142 3.90 9.41 -10.21
CA SER A 142 2.62 9.58 -10.92
C SER A 142 1.48 10.11 -10.04
N LEU A 143 1.57 9.95 -8.71
CA LEU A 143 0.53 10.36 -7.74
C LEU A 143 0.57 11.87 -7.46
N THR A 144 0.46 12.67 -8.52
CA THR A 144 0.34 14.13 -8.46
C THR A 144 -0.89 14.58 -9.23
N TYR A 145 -1.46 15.71 -8.83
CA TYR A 145 -2.45 16.41 -9.67
C TYR A 145 -1.76 17.02 -10.89
N LYS A 146 -2.51 17.19 -11.98
CA LYS A 146 -2.01 17.97 -13.12
C LYS A 146 -1.73 19.42 -12.66
N ALA A 147 -0.60 19.98 -13.06
CA ALA A 147 -0.24 21.37 -12.75
C ALA A 147 -1.16 22.39 -13.45
N THR A 148 -1.75 21.99 -14.57
CA THR A 148 -2.70 22.76 -15.38
C THR A 148 -3.79 21.81 -15.88
N GLU A 149 -4.94 22.35 -16.33
CA GLU A 149 -6.02 21.50 -16.87
C GLU A 149 -5.57 20.63 -18.06
N ILE A 150 -4.65 21.18 -18.86
CA ILE A 150 -4.03 20.54 -20.02
C ILE A 150 -2.53 20.75 -19.86
N LEU A 151 -1.78 19.66 -19.74
CA LEU A 151 -0.32 19.70 -19.66
C LEU A 151 0.27 20.06 -21.03
N ASP A 152 1.47 20.64 -21.02
CA ASP A 152 2.11 21.07 -22.27
C ASP A 152 2.30 19.93 -23.28
N LEU A 153 2.59 18.73 -22.80
CA LEU A 153 2.71 17.51 -23.62
C LEU A 153 1.40 17.11 -24.30
N GLU A 154 0.24 17.55 -23.79
CA GLU A 154 -1.07 17.24 -24.37
C GLU A 154 -1.39 18.18 -25.54
N ASN A 155 -0.74 19.36 -25.64
CA ASN A 155 -1.12 20.40 -26.61
C ASN A 155 -1.04 19.92 -28.06
N GLU A 156 0.04 19.23 -28.44
CA GLU A 156 0.20 18.72 -29.81
C GLU A 156 -0.92 17.73 -30.19
N GLN A 157 -1.24 16.80 -29.29
CA GLN A 157 -2.31 15.83 -29.53
C GLN A 157 -3.69 16.49 -29.51
N ARG A 158 -3.88 17.46 -28.62
CA ARG A 158 -5.12 18.24 -28.54
C ARG A 158 -5.36 19.04 -29.80
N ASP A 159 -4.35 19.71 -30.35
CA ASP A 159 -4.47 20.48 -31.60
C ASP A 159 -4.82 19.60 -32.80
N LYS A 160 -4.25 18.39 -32.86
CA LYS A 160 -4.53 17.43 -33.94
C LYS A 160 -5.90 16.78 -33.85
N LEU A 161 -6.32 16.40 -32.64
CA LEU A 161 -7.43 15.46 -32.44
C LEU A 161 -8.68 16.10 -31.83
N LYS A 162 -8.55 17.24 -31.13
CA LYS A 162 -9.71 17.85 -30.47
C LYS A 162 -10.53 18.63 -31.49
N PHE A 163 -11.74 18.15 -31.75
CA PHE A 163 -12.72 18.89 -32.55
C PHE A 163 -12.95 20.29 -31.98
N ARG A 164 -12.71 21.31 -32.81
CA ARG A 164 -13.05 22.71 -32.56
C ARG A 164 -14.12 23.09 -33.56
N LYS A 165 -15.27 23.59 -33.09
CA LYS A 165 -16.23 24.24 -34.00
C LYS A 165 -15.50 25.45 -34.59
N THR A 166 -15.19 25.39 -35.88
CA THR A 166 -14.78 26.58 -36.63
C THR A 166 -15.99 27.50 -36.67
N GLU A 167 -15.95 28.60 -35.93
CA GLU A 167 -16.85 29.71 -36.23
C GLU A 167 -16.47 30.21 -37.62
N LYS A 168 -17.34 29.98 -38.61
CA LYS A 168 -17.22 30.68 -39.88
C LYS A 168 -17.41 32.15 -39.56
N VAL A 169 -16.31 32.91 -39.51
CA VAL A 169 -16.37 34.37 -39.58
C VAL A 169 -17.01 34.68 -40.93
N ASN A 170 -18.28 35.06 -40.93
CA ASN A 170 -18.93 35.63 -42.09
C ASN A 170 -18.23 36.97 -42.34
N ALA A 171 -17.25 36.98 -43.23
CA ALA A 171 -16.77 38.20 -43.85
C ALA A 171 -17.91 38.75 -44.72
N CYS A 172 -18.77 39.55 -44.09
CA CYS A 172 -19.64 40.48 -44.79
C CYS A 172 -18.71 41.59 -45.31
N THR A 173 -18.25 41.46 -46.54
CA THR A 173 -17.66 42.58 -47.28
C THR A 173 -18.79 43.26 -48.03
N GLU A 174 -18.88 44.57 -47.81
CA GLU A 174 -19.76 45.56 -48.48
C GLU A 174 -19.73 45.46 -50.01
#